data_AF-R7HNP2-F1
#
_entry.id   AF-R7HNP2-F1
#
_cell.length_a   1.000
_cell.length_b   1.000
_cell.length_c   1.000
_cell.angle_alpha   90.00
_cell.angle_beta   90.00
_cell.angle_gamma   90.00
#
_symmetry.space_group_name_H-M   'P 1'
#
loop_
_entity.id
_entity.type
_entity.pdbx_description
1 polymer ?
#
loop_
_entity_poly.entity_id
_entity_poly.type
_entity_poly.pdbx_seq_one_letter_code
_entity_poly.pdbx_strand_id
1 'polypeptide(L)' 'MKEYTCYTRQGKWKLTADSDMDAMRTALYYCWRDNEDFIRLEFRKGAENYTLSIFHIDNNSHECFTL' A
#
# COMPACT_ATOMS: atom_id res chain seq x y z
N MET A 1 4.03 16.05 -4.17
CA MET A 1 2.82 15.25 -4.44
C MET A 1 3.08 14.17 -5.47
N LYS A 2 2.90 12.90 -5.09
CA LYS A 2 2.99 11.70 -5.94
C LYS A 2 1.60 11.08 -6.07
N GLU A 3 1.35 10.41 -7.20
CA GLU A 3 0.13 9.60 -7.40
C GLU A 3 0.38 8.16 -6.96
N TYR A 4 -0.55 7.62 -6.17
CA TYR A 4 -0.55 6.24 -5.71
C TYR A 4 -1.83 5.54 -6.19
N THR A 5 -1.74 4.25 -6.45
CA THR A 5 -2.89 3.37 -6.69
C THR A 5 -3.06 2.46 -5.47
N CYS A 6 -4.18 2.61 -4.76
CA CYS A 6 -4.60 1.73 -3.68
C CYS A 6 -5.33 0.53 -4.27
N TYR A 7 -4.91 -0.66 -3.89
CA TYR A 7 -5.58 -1.92 -4.23
C TYR A 7 -6.29 -2.45 -3.01
N THR A 8 -7.56 -2.78 -3.19
CA THR A 8 -8.42 -3.37 -2.17
C THR A 8 -9.08 -4.62 -2.74
N ARG A 9 -9.79 -5.36 -1.90
CA ARG A 9 -10.55 -6.54 -2.35
C ARG A 9 -11.68 -6.16 -3.31
N GLN A 10 -12.21 -4.94 -3.20
CA GLN A 10 -13.34 -4.42 -3.98
C GLN A 10 -12.89 -3.81 -5.30
N GLY A 11 -11.62 -3.40 -5.43
CA GLY A 11 -11.08 -2.88 -6.67
C GLY A 11 -9.79 -2.10 -6.47
N LYS A 12 -9.65 -1.01 -7.22
CA LYS A 12 -8.52 -0.10 -7.05
C LYS A 12 -8.93 1.33 -7.33
N TRP A 13 -8.32 2.26 -6.60
CA TRP A 13 -8.57 3.69 -6.73
C TRP A 13 -7.28 4.48 -6.54
N LYS A 14 -7.28 5.72 -7.00
CA LYS A 14 -6.09 6.59 -6.99
C LYS A 14 -6.16 7.62 -5.87
N LEU A 15 -5.01 7.96 -5.31
CA LEU A 15 -4.85 9.10 -4.42
C LEU A 15 -3.54 9.82 -4.69
N THR A 16 -3.46 11.03 -4.18
CA THR A 16 -2.24 11.85 -4.20
C THR A 16 -1.79 12.16 -2.79
N ALA A 17 -0.50 12.02 -2.52
CA ALA A 17 0.08 12.35 -1.22
C ALA A 17 1.50 12.91 -1.36
N ASP A 18 1.99 13.61 -0.35
CA ASP A 18 3.33 14.18 -0.36
C ASP A 18 4.40 13.22 0.19
N SER A 19 3.99 12.24 1.00
CA SER A 19 4.86 11.20 1.54
C SER A 19 4.20 9.82 1.50
N ASP A 20 5.03 8.78 1.53
CA ASP A 20 4.58 7.39 1.55
C ASP A 20 3.74 7.10 2.81
N MET A 21 4.08 7.74 3.94
CA MET A 21 3.31 7.61 5.18
C MET A 21 1.93 8.27 5.09
N ASP A 22 1.83 9.44 4.45
CA ASP A 22 0.53 10.11 4.27
C ASP A 22 -0.36 9.36 3.29
N ALA A 23 0.24 8.78 2.25
CA ALA A 23 -0.46 7.88 1.34
C ALA A 23 -1.03 6.67 2.10
N MET A 24 -0.21 6.00 2.92
CA MET A 24 -0.63 4.86 3.74
C MET A 24 -1.76 5.25 4.70
N ARG A 25 -1.63 6.35 5.45
CA ARG A 25 -2.68 6.82 6.38
C ARG A 25 -4.00 7.08 5.65
N THR A 26 -3.95 7.75 4.51
CA THR A 26 -5.14 8.07 3.71
C THR A 26 -5.79 6.81 3.16
N ALA A 27 -4.98 5.87 2.64
CA ALA A 27 -5.45 4.59 2.15
C ALA A 27 -6.19 3.78 3.23
N LEU A 28 -5.57 3.63 4.40
CA LEU A 28 -6.16 2.91 5.51
C LEU A 28 -7.43 3.59 6.03
N TYR A 29 -7.46 4.93 6.07
CA TYR A 29 -8.65 5.67 6.48
C TYR A 29 -9.84 5.42 5.54
N TYR A 30 -9.64 5.48 4.22
CA TYR A 30 -10.73 5.21 3.27
C TYR A 30 -11.13 3.73 3.26
N CYS A 31 -10.18 2.80 3.38
CA CYS A 31 -10.52 1.38 3.52
C CYS A 31 -11.40 1.14 4.76
N TRP A 32 -11.06 1.73 5.90
CA TRP A 32 -11.88 1.64 7.11
C TRP A 32 -13.26 2.29 6.93
N ARG A 33 -13.32 3.50 6.38
CA ARG A 33 -14.57 4.26 6.17
C ARG A 33 -15.55 3.50 5.27
N ASP A 34 -15.03 2.89 4.20
CA ASP A 34 -15.81 2.27 3.13
C ASP A 34 -15.96 0.76 3.32
N ASN A 35 -15.46 0.21 4.44
CA ASN A 35 -15.45 -1.22 4.76
C ASN A 35 -14.79 -2.07 3.66
N GLU A 36 -13.65 -1.59 3.15
CA GLU A 36 -12.81 -2.27 2.17
C GLU A 36 -11.58 -2.94 2.84
N ASP A 37 -11.16 -4.07 2.28
CA ASP A 37 -9.95 -4.77 2.73
C ASP A 37 -8.73 -4.16 2.01
N PHE A 38 -7.87 -3.46 2.76
CA PHE A 38 -6.60 -2.95 2.22
C PHE A 38 -5.66 -4.09 1.81
N ILE A 39 -5.10 -4.02 0.60
CA ILE A 39 -4.10 -5.00 0.12
C ILE A 39 -2.71 -4.35 0.02
N ARG A 40 -2.57 -3.27 -0.77
CA ARG A 40 -1.29 -2.58 -1.00
C ARG A 40 -1.49 -1.22 -1.67
N LEU A 41 -0.46 -0.39 -1.63
CA LEU A 41 -0.30 0.79 -2.45
C LEU A 41 0.82 0.59 -3.47
N GLU A 42 0.62 1.11 -4.68
CA GLU A 42 1.69 1.21 -5.68
C GLU A 42 1.89 2.65 -6.09
N PHE A 43 3.15 3.05 -6.33
CA PHE A 43 3.47 4.29 -7.02
C PHE A 43 4.64 4.09 -7.98
N ARG A 44 4.70 4.95 -8.99
CA ARG A 44 5.78 4.93 -9.98
C ARG A 44 6.74 6.09 -9.74
N LYS A 45 8.04 5.80 -9.78
CA LYS A 45 9.10 6.83 -9.76
C LYS A 45 10.02 6.57 -10.95
N GLY A 46 9.89 7.37 -12.00
CA GLY A 46 10.60 7.15 -13.26
C GLY A 46 10.15 5.86 -13.95
N ALA A 47 11.09 4.96 -14.25
CA ALA A 47 10.80 3.65 -14.85
C ALA A 47 10.42 2.58 -13.82
N GLU A 48 10.58 2.85 -12.52
CA GLU A 48 10.44 1.88 -11.44
C GLU A 48 9.06 1.94 -10.78
N ASN A 49 8.54 0.77 -10.44
CA ASN A 49 7.31 0.61 -9.66
C ASN A 49 7.66 0.21 -8.23
N TYR A 50 7.11 0.93 -7.27
CA TYR A 50 7.30 0.72 -5.85
C TYR A 50 5.98 0.25 -5.23
N THR A 51 6.07 -0.70 -4.31
CA THR A 51 4.92 -1.22 -3.56
C THR A 51 5.09 -0.89 -2.08
N LEU A 52 4.03 -0.41 -1.45
CA LEU A 52 3.93 -0.21 0.00
C LEU A 52 2.84 -1.16 0.53
N SER A 53 3.20 -1.97 1.52
CA SER A 53 2.31 -3.00 2.09
C SER A 53 2.55 -3.11 3.61
N ILE A 54 1.55 -3.63 4.33
CA ILE A 54 1.64 -3.91 5.77
C ILE A 54 1.77 -5.42 5.93
N PHE A 55 2.79 -5.86 6.66
CA PHE A 55 3.02 -7.28 6.94
C PHE A 55 3.28 -7.48 8.44
N HIS A 56 2.83 -8.61 8.96
CA HIS A 56 3.26 -9.11 10.25
C HIS A 56 4.63 -9.78 10.07
N ILE A 57 5.62 -9.39 10.87
CA ILE A 57 6.94 -10.03 10.86
C ILE A 57 7.03 -10.92 12.09
N ASP A 58 6.98 -12.22 11.87
CA ASP A 58 7.20 -13.20 12.93
C ASP A 58 8.70 -13.46 13.09
N ASN A 59 9.26 -13.16 14.27
CA ASN A 59 10.68 -13.37 14.59
C ASN A 59 11.12 -14.85 14.60
N ASN A 60 10.22 -15.79 14.31
CA ASN A 60 10.51 -17.22 14.23
C ASN A 60 10.67 -17.75 12.80
N SER A 61 10.50 -16.93 11.76
CA SER A 61 10.75 -17.36 10.38
C SER A 61 12.22 -17.17 10.01
N HIS A 62 13.01 -18.23 10.14
CA HIS A 62 14.39 -18.29 9.64
C HIS A 62 14.52 -18.35 8.10
N GLU A 63 13.44 -18.08 7.35
CA GLU A 63 13.45 -18.11 5.88
C GLU A 63 12.51 -17.06 5.30
N CYS A 64 13.01 -15.84 5.11
CA CYS A 64 12.37 -14.87 4.21
C CYS A 64 12.98 -15.06 2.81
N PHE A 65 12.47 -16.05 2.06
CA PHE A 65 12.78 -16.13 0.64
C PHE A 65 11.98 -15.07 -0.11
N THR A 66 12.69 -14.08 -0.62
CA THR A 66 12.24 -13.27 -1.76
C THR A 66 12.28 -14.17 -3.00
N LEU A 67 11.11 -14.43 -3.59
CA LEU A 67 10.94 -14.98 -4.94
C LEU A 67 10.72 -13.83 -5.93
#